data_AF-G4MVV2-F1
#
_entry.id   AF-G4MVV2-F1
#
_cell.length_a   1.000
_cell.length_b   1.000
_cell.length_c   1.000
_cell.angle_alpha   90.00
_cell.angle_beta   90.00
_cell.angle_gamma   90.00
#
_symmetry.space_group_name_H-M   'P 1'
#
loop_
_entity.id
_entity.type
_entity.pdbx_description
1 polymer ?
#
loop_
_entity_poly.entity_id
_entity_poly.type
_entity_poly.pdbx_seq_one_letter_code
_entity_poly.pdbx_strand_id
1 'polypeptide(L)'
;MPCSSCKARGHSCRMISSNSRCSECVRRGRKCDATSVPITNLGRLNQEKKKLELQESEVEDDILRVQQEIARLQRESSEKFNRLLRLRKQKRLLQSRSEAEAVRLDAELSVEDAVERDRLGVDELPFDGPSESGLVPELRSLGHVDVVDWSSVLGADPQDWVFADLAPGNDPTPGSIDGVVPGNSGGG
;
A
#
# COMPACT_ATOMS: atom_id res chain seq x y z
N MET A 1 -33.66 -44.59 26.55
CA MET A 1 -34.91 -44.93 27.26
C MET A 1 -35.55 -46.15 26.61
N PRO A 2 -36.19 -47.07 27.37
CA PRO A 2 -36.95 -48.17 26.80
C PRO A 2 -38.25 -47.69 26.16
N CYS A 3 -38.67 -48.35 25.07
CA CYS A 3 -39.95 -48.11 24.41
C CYS A 3 -41.12 -48.48 25.35
N SER A 4 -42.30 -47.88 25.19
CA SER A 4 -43.46 -48.12 26.08
C SER A 4 -43.82 -49.60 26.19
N SER A 5 -43.74 -50.34 25.07
CA SER A 5 -44.01 -51.78 25.03
C SER A 5 -43.00 -52.61 25.84
N CYS A 6 -41.71 -52.29 25.73
CA CYS A 6 -40.67 -52.98 26.50
C CYS A 6 -40.73 -52.60 27.98
N LYS A 7 -41.06 -51.34 28.30
CA LYS A 7 -41.24 -50.87 29.68
C LYS A 7 -42.42 -51.56 30.37
N ALA A 8 -43.56 -51.67 29.69
CA ALA A 8 -44.76 -52.31 30.22
C ALA A 8 -44.59 -53.81 30.50
N ARG A 9 -43.64 -54.47 29.83
CA ARG A 9 -43.41 -55.93 29.93
C ARG A 9 -42.08 -56.29 30.60
N GLY A 10 -41.31 -55.31 31.06
CA GLY A 10 -40.00 -55.52 31.68
C GLY A 10 -38.93 -56.11 30.74
N HIS A 11 -39.00 -55.86 29.43
CA HIS A 11 -38.04 -56.40 28.45
C HIS A 11 -36.83 -55.46 28.23
N SER A 12 -35.67 -56.03 27.87
CA SER A 12 -34.46 -55.27 27.54
C SER A 12 -34.59 -54.57 26.18
N CYS A 13 -35.02 -53.31 26.19
CA CYS A 13 -35.14 -52.51 24.99
C CYS A 13 -33.77 -52.06 24.46
N ARG A 14 -33.22 -52.75 23.46
CA ARG A 14 -32.02 -52.33 22.73
C ARG A 14 -32.37 -51.81 21.34
N MET A 15 -32.08 -50.55 21.07
CA MET A 15 -32.25 -49.93 19.75
C MET A 15 -31.19 -50.44 18.77
N ILE A 16 -31.60 -50.70 17.54
CA ILE A 16 -30.72 -51.08 16.44
C ILE A 16 -30.36 -49.79 15.70
N SER A 17 -29.09 -49.54 15.37
CA SER A 17 -28.67 -48.29 14.71
C SER A 17 -29.30 -48.08 13.33
N SER A 18 -29.60 -49.17 12.61
CA SER A 18 -30.14 -49.16 11.26
C SER A 18 -31.68 -49.18 11.17
N ASN A 19 -32.39 -49.25 12.29
CA ASN A 19 -33.84 -49.40 12.32
C ASN A 19 -34.45 -48.48 13.37
N SER A 20 -35.57 -47.84 13.05
CA SER A 20 -36.34 -47.03 14.01
C SER A 20 -36.99 -47.84 15.13
N ARG A 21 -36.83 -49.18 15.11
CA ARG A 21 -37.42 -50.12 16.08
C ARG A 21 -36.36 -50.81 16.91
N CYS A 22 -36.67 -51.07 18.18
CA CYS A 22 -35.82 -51.88 19.04
C CYS A 22 -35.86 -53.37 18.64
N SER A 23 -34.79 -54.10 18.97
CA SER A 23 -34.63 -55.53 18.72
C SER A 23 -35.85 -56.37 19.11
N GLU A 24 -36.45 -56.12 20.28
CA GLU A 24 -37.64 -56.84 20.74
C GLU A 24 -38.92 -56.48 19.96
N CYS A 25 -39.12 -55.22 19.57
CA CYS A 25 -40.27 -54.83 18.75
C CYS A 25 -40.16 -55.35 17.31
N VAL A 26 -38.93 -55.41 16.76
CA VAL A 26 -38.67 -56.03 15.45
C VAL A 26 -39.01 -57.52 15.50
N ARG A 27 -38.47 -58.24 16.49
CA ARG A 27 -38.69 -59.70 16.65
C ARG A 27 -40.17 -60.07 16.82
N ARG A 28 -40.97 -59.19 17.42
CA ARG A 28 -42.39 -59.43 17.72
C ARG A 28 -43.37 -58.76 16.73
N GLY A 29 -42.86 -58.07 15.71
CA GLY A 29 -43.70 -57.36 14.74
C GLY A 29 -44.54 -56.23 15.33
N ARG A 30 -44.08 -55.55 16.39
CA ARG A 30 -44.81 -54.47 17.05
C ARG A 30 -44.26 -53.09 16.68
N LYS A 31 -45.10 -52.05 16.81
CA LYS A 31 -44.68 -50.65 16.67
C LYS A 31 -43.74 -50.29 17.83
N CYS A 32 -42.70 -49.52 17.55
CA CYS A 32 -41.72 -49.05 18.53
C CYS A 32 -41.78 -47.53 18.57
N ASP A 33 -41.85 -46.97 19.77
CA ASP A 33 -41.92 -45.54 20.07
C ASP A 33 -40.62 -44.99 20.69
N ALA A 34 -39.59 -45.82 20.81
CA ALA A 34 -38.29 -45.36 21.30
C ALA A 34 -37.54 -44.53 20.25
N THR A 35 -36.99 -43.40 20.68
CA THR A 35 -36.06 -42.57 19.91
C THR A 35 -34.78 -43.36 19.59
N SER A 36 -34.34 -43.30 18.34
CA SER A 36 -33.27 -44.14 17.76
C SER A 36 -31.85 -43.87 18.25
N VAL A 37 -31.63 -42.85 19.09
CA VAL A 37 -30.27 -42.48 19.53
C VAL A 37 -29.77 -43.46 20.60
N PRO A 38 -28.71 -44.25 20.34
CA PRO A 38 -28.13 -45.13 21.34
C PRO A 38 -27.47 -44.30 22.45
N ILE A 39 -27.70 -44.67 23.71
CA ILE A 39 -27.17 -43.95 24.90
C ILE A 39 -25.63 -43.92 24.91
N THR A 40 -24.98 -44.94 24.34
CA THR A 40 -23.52 -45.03 24.21
C THR A 40 -22.94 -43.95 23.30
N ASN A 41 -23.67 -43.56 22.25
CA ASN A 41 -23.23 -42.53 21.32
C ASN A 41 -23.37 -41.13 21.96
N LEU A 42 -24.39 -40.93 22.80
CA LEU A 42 -24.60 -39.67 23.51
C LEU A 42 -23.44 -39.34 24.47
N GLY A 43 -22.92 -40.34 25.19
CA GLY A 43 -21.78 -40.16 26.09
C GLY A 43 -20.51 -39.73 25.36
N ARG A 44 -20.21 -40.38 24.23
CA ARG A 44 -19.08 -40.02 23.36
C ARG A 44 -19.24 -38.62 22.76
N LEU A 45 -20.42 -38.30 22.23
CA LEU A 45 -20.71 -36.97 21.68
C LEU A 45 -20.56 -35.86 22.73
N ASN A 46 -20.97 -36.12 23.98
CA ASN A 46 -20.78 -35.16 25.06
C ASN A 46 -19.31 -34.95 25.44
N GLN A 47 -18.48 -36.01 25.37
CA GLN A 47 -17.03 -35.89 25.59
C GLN A 47 -16.34 -35.12 24.46
N GLU A 48 -16.69 -35.42 23.21
CA GLU A 48 -16.21 -34.69 22.03
C GLU A 48 -16.63 -33.22 22.09
N LYS A 49 -17.89 -32.95 22.47
CA LYS A 49 -18.39 -31.58 22.68
C LYS A 49 -17.56 -30.83 23.73
N LYS A 50 -17.33 -31.42 24.91
CA LYS A 50 -16.51 -30.79 25.96
C LYS A 50 -15.08 -30.51 25.51
N LYS A 51 -14.49 -31.42 24.72
CA LYS A 51 -13.16 -31.21 24.14
C LYS A 51 -13.17 -30.02 23.19
N LEU A 52 -14.19 -29.90 22.34
CA LEU A 52 -14.34 -28.77 21.43
C LEU A 52 -14.55 -27.46 22.19
N GLU A 53 -15.38 -27.44 23.24
CA GLU A 53 -15.59 -26.26 24.09
C GLU A 53 -14.28 -25.78 24.74
N LEU A 54 -13.41 -26.71 25.17
CA LEU A 54 -12.09 -26.35 25.70
C LEU A 54 -11.18 -25.75 24.62
N GLN A 55 -11.15 -26.37 23.43
CA GLN A 55 -10.36 -25.86 22.31
C GLN A 55 -10.85 -24.50 21.83
N GLU A 56 -12.16 -24.27 21.83
CA GLU A 56 -12.77 -22.97 21.52
C GLU A 56 -12.29 -21.91 22.51
N SER A 57 -12.37 -22.20 23.82
CA SER A 57 -11.89 -21.29 24.87
C SER A 57 -10.39 -20.98 24.74
N GLU A 58 -9.55 -21.96 24.41
CA GLU A 58 -8.11 -21.73 24.18
C GLU A 58 -7.85 -20.80 22.99
N VAL A 59 -8.58 -21.02 21.89
CA VAL A 59 -8.49 -20.18 20.69
C VAL A 59 -9.00 -18.77 20.96
N GLU A 60 -10.07 -18.61 21.73
CA GLU A 60 -10.58 -17.30 22.16
C GLU A 60 -9.53 -16.52 22.97
N ASP A 61 -8.86 -17.18 23.92
CA ASP A 61 -7.78 -16.57 24.70
C ASP A 61 -6.61 -16.13 23.81
N ASP A 62 -6.23 -16.95 22.82
CA ASP A 62 -5.18 -16.59 21.86
C ASP A 62 -5.59 -15.42 20.96
N ILE A 63 -6.86 -15.36 20.52
CA ILE A 63 -7.39 -14.20 19.79
C ILE A 63 -7.27 -12.94 20.63
N LEU A 64 -7.62 -12.99 21.91
CA LEU A 64 -7.51 -11.83 22.80
C LEU A 64 -6.06 -11.36 22.95
N ARG A 65 -5.09 -12.29 23.07
CA ARG A 65 -3.66 -11.96 23.12
C ARG A 65 -3.19 -11.27 21.84
N VAL A 66 -3.59 -11.80 20.69
CA VAL A 66 -3.25 -11.21 19.38
C VAL A 66 -3.86 -9.80 19.25
N GLN A 67 -5.11 -9.61 19.68
CA GLN A 67 -5.74 -8.28 19.66
C GLN A 67 -5.02 -7.27 20.57
N GLN A 68 -4.57 -7.70 21.75
CA GLN A 68 -3.77 -6.85 22.64
C GLN A 68 -2.44 -6.43 21.98
N GLU A 69 -1.78 -7.35 21.30
CA GLU A 69 -0.53 -7.07 20.60
C GLU A 69 -0.73 -6.14 19.41
N ILE A 70 -1.80 -6.32 18.63
CA ILE A 70 -2.20 -5.39 17.56
C ILE A 70 -2.42 -3.99 18.14
N ALA A 71 -3.15 -3.86 19.24
CA ALA A 71 -3.38 -2.57 19.88
C ALA A 71 -2.07 -1.92 20.38
N ARG A 72 -1.13 -2.72 20.89
CA ARG A 72 0.20 -2.24 21.28
C ARG A 72 0.99 -1.70 20.09
N LEU A 73 1.07 -2.47 19.01
CA LEU A 73 1.77 -2.09 17.78
C LEU A 73 1.13 -0.86 17.11
N GLN A 74 -0.20 -0.76 17.14
CA GLN A 74 -0.92 0.42 16.63
C GLN A 74 -0.58 1.69 17.41
N ARG A 75 -0.44 1.61 18.74
CA ARG A 75 0.00 2.76 19.56
C ARG A 75 1.42 3.17 19.20
N GLU A 76 2.35 2.21 19.13
CA GLU A 76 3.74 2.50 18.75
C GLU A 76 3.81 3.14 17.35
N SER A 77 3.10 2.57 16.37
CA SER A 77 3.00 3.14 15.03
C SER A 77 2.47 4.57 15.04
N SER A 78 1.41 4.83 15.80
CA SER A 78 0.82 6.16 15.96
C SER A 78 1.80 7.15 16.59
N GLU A 79 2.60 6.74 17.57
CA GLU A 79 3.63 7.57 18.18
C GLU A 79 4.75 7.93 17.18
N LYS A 80 5.25 6.94 16.43
CA LYS A 80 6.27 7.20 15.38
C LYS A 80 5.72 8.11 14.29
N PHE A 81 4.47 7.91 13.88
CA PHE A 81 3.81 8.76 12.90
C PHE A 81 3.67 10.21 13.39
N ASN A 82 3.21 10.41 14.63
CA ASN A 82 3.13 11.73 15.24
C ASN A 82 4.50 12.40 15.37
N ARG A 83 5.54 11.65 15.74
CA ARG A 83 6.92 12.14 15.78
C ARG A 83 7.39 12.59 14.38
N LEU A 84 7.11 11.81 13.35
CA LEU A 84 7.43 12.15 11.96
C LEU A 84 6.74 13.45 11.53
N LEU A 85 5.46 13.63 11.88
CA LEU A 85 4.73 14.87 11.57
C LEU A 85 5.38 16.09 12.24
N ARG A 86 5.78 15.97 13.52
CA ARG A 86 6.49 17.04 14.23
C ARG A 86 7.82 17.38 13.55
N LEU A 87 8.61 16.37 13.20
CA LEU A 87 9.90 16.56 12.52
C LEU A 87 9.71 17.22 11.14
N ARG A 88 8.70 16.80 10.36
CA ARG A 88 8.37 17.44 9.08
C ARG A 88 7.98 18.91 9.26
N LYS A 89 7.20 19.23 10.29
CA LYS A 89 6.84 20.61 10.60
C LYS A 89 8.08 21.44 10.95
N GLN A 90 8.95 20.92 11.82
CA GLN A 90 10.21 21.58 12.17
C GLN A 90 11.10 21.80 10.95
N LYS A 91 11.26 20.78 10.09
CA LYS A 91 12.03 20.89 8.84
C LYS A 91 11.49 22.01 7.95
N ARG A 92 10.17 22.08 7.73
CA ARG A 92 9.56 23.14 6.90
C ARG A 92 9.81 24.53 7.48
N LEU A 93 9.71 24.69 8.81
CA LEU A 93 9.96 25.98 9.46
C LEU A 93 11.43 26.41 9.34
N LEU A 94 12.36 25.46 9.46
CA LEU A 94 13.78 25.74 9.26
C LEU A 94 14.09 26.09 7.80
N GLN A 95 13.49 25.37 6.84
CA GLN A 95 13.62 25.67 5.41
C GLN A 95 13.10 27.06 5.08
N SER A 96 11.89 27.42 5.54
CA SER A 96 11.35 28.76 5.31
C SER A 96 12.20 29.85 5.95
N ARG A 97 12.83 29.57 7.10
CA ARG A 97 13.73 30.52 7.75
C ARG A 97 15.04 30.68 6.99
N SER A 98 15.65 29.57 6.53
CA SER A 98 16.87 29.63 5.74
C SER A 98 16.66 30.33 4.39
N GLU A 99 15.50 30.11 3.77
CA GLU A 99 15.12 30.80 2.52
C GLU A 99 14.98 32.31 2.78
N ALA A 100 14.31 32.71 3.86
CA ALA A 100 14.19 34.12 4.22
C ALA A 100 15.55 34.79 4.54
N GLU A 101 16.45 34.09 5.25
CA GLU A 101 17.80 34.59 5.52
C GLU A 101 18.64 34.69 4.24
N ALA A 102 18.52 33.73 3.31
CA ALA A 102 19.20 33.77 2.01
C ALA A 102 18.73 34.96 1.15
N VAL A 103 17.41 35.23 1.10
CA VAL A 103 16.86 36.40 0.40
C VAL A 103 17.36 37.72 1.00
N ARG A 104 17.54 37.79 2.32
CA ARG A 104 18.09 38.99 2.97
C ARG A 104 19.55 39.22 2.62
N LEU A 105 20.37 38.16 2.65
CA LEU A 105 21.78 38.24 2.24
C LEU A 105 21.92 38.64 0.76
N ASP A 106 21.10 38.06 -0.11
CA ASP A 106 21.08 38.42 -1.55
C ASP A 106 20.72 39.89 -1.77
N ALA A 107 19.73 40.41 -1.03
CA ALA A 107 19.37 41.82 -1.06
C ALA A 107 20.48 42.73 -0.52
N GLU A 108 21.18 42.33 0.54
CA GLU A 108 22.32 43.08 1.10
C GLU A 108 23.47 43.15 0.09
N LEU A 109 23.83 42.02 -0.53
CA LEU A 109 24.84 41.96 -1.59
C LEU A 109 24.44 42.81 -2.81
N SER A 110 23.17 42.77 -3.22
CA SER A 110 22.68 43.61 -4.32
C SER A 110 22.80 45.11 -4.03
N VAL A 111 22.61 45.53 -2.77
CA VAL A 111 22.79 46.93 -2.37
C VAL A 111 24.27 47.29 -2.36
N GLU A 112 25.13 46.42 -1.84
CA GLU A 112 26.58 46.62 -1.87
C GLU A 112 27.12 46.73 -3.30
N ASP A 113 26.69 45.85 -4.21
CA ASP A 113 27.03 45.90 -5.64
C ASP A 113 26.55 47.21 -6.30
N ALA A 114 25.36 47.69 -5.95
CA ALA A 114 24.83 48.96 -6.46
C ALA A 114 25.64 50.17 -5.94
N VAL A 115 26.03 50.16 -4.67
CA VAL A 115 26.88 51.21 -4.07
C VAL A 115 28.28 51.18 -4.67
N GLU A 116 28.84 49.99 -4.89
CA GLU A 116 30.16 49.85 -5.52
C GLU A 116 30.12 50.29 -6.99
N ARG A 117 29.04 50.00 -7.73
CA ARG A 117 28.81 50.56 -9.07
C ARG A 117 28.77 52.09 -9.08
N ASP A 118 28.05 52.69 -8.15
CA ASP A 118 27.94 54.16 -8.01
C ASP A 118 29.32 54.78 -7.67
N ARG A 119 30.08 54.15 -6.76
CA ARG A 119 31.46 54.58 -6.43
C ARG A 119 32.43 54.48 -7.59
N LEU A 120 32.35 53.40 -8.36
CA LEU A 120 33.20 53.21 -9.53
C LEU A 120 32.78 54.12 -10.71
N GLY A 121 31.70 54.89 -10.56
CA GLY A 121 31.22 55.82 -11.58
C GLY A 121 30.86 55.10 -12.88
N VAL A 122 30.43 53.83 -12.78
CA VAL A 122 29.93 53.07 -13.92
C VAL A 122 28.48 53.48 -14.15
N ASP A 123 28.27 54.76 -14.45
CA ASP A 123 27.14 55.14 -15.28
C ASP A 123 27.32 54.34 -16.57
N GLU A 124 26.29 53.58 -16.97
CA GLU A 124 26.23 53.08 -18.33
C GLU A 124 26.22 54.30 -19.25
N LEU A 125 27.41 54.75 -19.65
CA LEU A 125 27.57 55.44 -20.91
C LEU A 125 26.82 54.56 -21.91
N PRO A 126 25.83 55.09 -22.64
CA PRO A 126 25.23 54.38 -23.75
C PRO A 126 26.36 54.03 -24.70
N PHE A 127 26.86 52.80 -24.59
CA PHE A 127 27.85 52.29 -25.50
C PHE A 127 27.07 51.95 -26.76
N ASP A 128 26.97 52.94 -27.65
CA ASP A 128 26.71 52.73 -29.08
C ASP A 128 27.93 52.00 -29.68
N GLY A 129 28.19 50.80 -29.17
CA GLY A 129 29.12 49.86 -29.77
C GLY A 129 28.52 49.38 -31.08
N PRO A 130 29.33 49.20 -32.13
CA PRO A 130 28.87 48.50 -33.32
C PRO A 130 28.34 47.14 -32.88
N SER A 131 27.10 46.84 -33.26
CA SER A 131 26.40 45.59 -32.96
C SER A 131 27.35 44.40 -33.08
N GLU A 132 27.46 43.56 -32.04
CA GLU A 132 28.39 42.41 -31.98
C GLU A 132 28.30 41.49 -33.20
N SER A 133 27.17 41.50 -33.91
CA SER A 133 26.94 40.86 -35.22
C SER A 133 27.93 41.28 -36.32
N GLY A 134 28.62 42.41 -36.19
CA GLY A 134 29.65 42.88 -37.14
C GLY A 134 31.08 42.44 -36.81
N LEU A 135 31.37 42.00 -35.59
CA LEU A 135 32.72 41.59 -35.17
C LEU A 135 33.00 40.10 -35.42
N VAL A 136 31.95 39.29 -35.51
CA VAL A 136 32.03 37.84 -35.76
C VAL A 136 32.65 37.50 -37.14
N PRO A 137 32.38 38.23 -38.24
CA PRO A 137 33.02 37.94 -39.53
C PRO A 137 34.52 38.29 -39.59
N GLU A 138 34.95 39.35 -38.90
CA GLU A 138 36.32 39.85 -38.94
C GLU A 138 37.30 38.87 -38.24
N LEU A 139 36.88 38.30 -37.10
CA LEU A 139 37.68 37.31 -36.35
C LEU A 139 37.77 35.95 -37.06
N ARG A 140 36.73 35.56 -37.82
CA ARG A 140 36.75 34.38 -38.70
C ARG A 140 37.82 34.49 -39.79
N SER A 141 38.07 35.70 -40.26
CA SER A 141 39.03 36.02 -41.33
C SER A 141 40.48 35.98 -40.85
N LEU A 142 40.71 36.15 -39.54
CA LEU A 142 42.03 36.16 -38.89
C LEU A 142 42.51 34.76 -38.45
N GLY A 143 41.76 33.69 -38.75
CA GLY A 143 42.20 32.30 -38.55
C GLY A 143 42.40 31.89 -37.09
N HIS A 144 41.88 32.66 -36.15
CA HIS A 144 42.00 32.42 -34.71
C HIS A 144 40.61 32.46 -34.08
N VAL A 145 39.95 31.30 -34.09
CA VAL A 145 39.04 30.75 -33.07
C VAL A 145 38.24 29.65 -33.78
N ASP A 146 38.35 28.40 -33.30
CA ASP A 146 37.37 27.37 -33.62
C ASP A 146 36.03 27.80 -33.00
N VAL A 147 35.20 28.47 -33.80
CA VAL A 147 33.84 28.82 -33.40
C VAL A 147 33.06 27.51 -33.33
N VAL A 148 32.98 26.94 -32.13
CA VAL A 148 32.16 25.76 -31.84
C VAL A 148 30.72 26.14 -32.13
N ASP A 149 30.15 25.50 -33.15
CA ASP A 149 28.74 25.63 -33.47
C ASP A 149 27.92 24.81 -32.47
N TRP A 150 27.44 25.48 -31.41
CA TRP A 150 26.61 24.87 -30.37
C TRP A 150 25.28 24.33 -30.91
N SER A 151 24.79 24.81 -32.06
CA SER A 151 23.59 24.25 -32.68
C SER A 151 23.83 22.83 -33.23
N SER A 152 25.05 22.55 -33.67
CA SER A 152 25.49 21.20 -34.03
C SER A 152 25.74 20.29 -32.81
N VAL A 153 26.03 20.87 -31.65
CA VAL A 153 26.29 20.11 -30.39
C VAL A 153 25.00 19.78 -29.64
N LEU A 154 24.02 20.70 -29.65
CA LEU A 154 22.78 20.59 -28.87
C LEU A 154 21.56 20.20 -29.72
N GLY A 155 21.74 20.03 -31.04
CA GLY A 155 20.64 19.89 -31.98
C GLY A 155 19.97 21.24 -32.25
N ALA A 156 19.55 21.46 -33.49
CA ALA A 156 18.98 22.74 -33.93
C ALA A 156 17.60 23.04 -33.33
N ASP A 157 16.90 22.03 -32.81
CA ASP A 157 15.54 22.16 -32.28
C ASP A 157 15.50 22.05 -30.74
N PRO A 158 15.08 23.10 -30.02
CA PRO A 158 14.90 23.07 -28.57
C PRO A 158 13.89 22.02 -28.05
N GLN A 159 13.13 21.38 -28.94
CA GLN A 159 12.16 20.32 -28.63
C GLN A 159 12.80 18.93 -28.49
N ASP A 160 14.02 18.73 -29.00
CA ASP A 160 14.78 17.47 -28.83
C ASP A 160 15.55 17.44 -27.50
N TRP A 161 15.47 18.52 -26.72
CA TRP A 161 16.07 18.60 -25.39
C TRP A 161 15.19 17.81 -24.42
N VAL A 162 15.51 16.52 -24.26
CA VAL A 162 14.90 15.69 -23.22
C VAL A 162 15.43 16.15 -21.86
N PHE A 163 14.82 17.19 -21.30
CA PHE A 163 14.88 17.42 -19.87
C PHE A 163 14.06 16.29 -19.24
N ALA A 164 14.74 15.33 -18.62
CA ALA A 164 14.06 14.37 -17.77
C ALA A 164 13.28 15.16 -16.70
N ASP A 165 11.96 15.18 -16.84
CA ASP A 165 11.02 15.89 -15.98
C ASP A 165 11.30 15.62 -14.50
N LEU A 166 11.97 16.56 -13.84
CA LEU A 166 12.00 16.65 -12.39
C LEU A 166 10.79 17.49 -11.94
N ALA A 167 9.59 16.93 -12.10
CA ALA A 167 8.40 17.41 -11.42
C ALA A 167 7.76 16.26 -10.62
N PRO A 168 7.51 16.43 -9.30
CA PRO A 168 6.85 15.43 -8.50
C PRO A 168 5.34 15.57 -8.65
N GLY A 169 4.70 14.52 -9.15
CA GLY A 169 3.26 14.31 -9.03
C GLY A 169 2.51 14.40 -10.33
N ASN A 170 2.21 13.24 -10.91
CA ASN A 170 0.89 12.85 -11.40
C ASN A 170 0.95 11.36 -11.74
N ASP A 171 0.30 10.53 -10.93
CA ASP A 171 -0.06 9.17 -11.32
C ASP A 171 -1.12 9.23 -12.43
N PRO A 172 -0.94 8.53 -13.55
CA PRO A 172 -2.05 8.03 -14.32
C PRO A 172 -2.21 6.54 -14.00
N THR A 173 -3.31 6.20 -13.36
CA THR A 173 -3.85 4.84 -13.46
C THR A 173 -4.43 4.66 -14.86
N PRO A 174 -4.14 3.54 -15.54
CA PRO A 174 -5.14 2.91 -16.40
C PRO A 174 -5.27 1.43 -16.01
N GLY A 175 -6.44 0.86 -15.75
CA GLY A 175 -7.65 1.00 -16.56
C GLY A 175 -7.62 -0.05 -17.67
N SER A 176 -8.19 -1.23 -17.36
CA SER A 176 -8.90 -2.16 -18.25
C SER A 176 -8.48 -2.23 -19.72
N ILE A 177 -7.84 -3.34 -20.12
CA ILE A 177 -7.92 -3.83 -21.51
C ILE A 177 -8.65 -5.17 -21.53
N ASP A 178 -9.84 -5.13 -22.11
CA ASP A 178 -10.59 -6.30 -22.56
C ASP A 178 -9.84 -7.04 -23.68
N GLY A 179 -9.80 -8.36 -23.55
CA GLY A 179 -10.04 -9.32 -24.64
C GLY A 179 -9.13 -9.33 -25.87
N VAL A 180 -8.14 -10.23 -25.87
CA VAL A 180 -7.82 -11.05 -27.05
C VAL A 180 -7.47 -12.47 -26.59
N VAL A 181 -8.36 -13.41 -26.89
CA VAL A 181 -8.10 -14.85 -26.88
C VAL A 181 -7.52 -15.23 -28.24
N PRO A 182 -6.34 -15.84 -28.35
CA PRO A 182 -5.97 -16.57 -29.56
C PRO A 182 -6.51 -18.00 -29.43
N GLY A 183 -7.62 -18.27 -30.11
CA GLY A 183 -8.01 -19.63 -30.44
C GLY A 183 -6.95 -20.23 -31.36
N ASN A 184 -6.33 -21.33 -30.94
CA ASN A 184 -5.56 -22.16 -31.84
C ASN A 184 -6.41 -23.35 -32.27
N SER A 185 -6.67 -23.37 -33.58
CA SER A 185 -7.34 -24.39 -34.37
C SER A 185 -6.62 -25.73 -34.34
N GLY A 186 -7.38 -26.82 -34.29
CA GLY A 186 -6.88 -28.18 -34.48
C GLY A 186 -6.52 -28.50 -35.94
N GLY A 187 -5.77 -29.59 -36.12
CA GLY A 187 -5.55 -30.24 -37.42
C GLY A 187 -4.18 -30.91 -37.52
N GLY A 188 -4.14 -32.22 -37.26
CA GLY A 188 -2.98 -33.11 -37.42
C GLY A 188 -3.24 -34.46 -36.80
#